data_AF-A0A8T4M6T9-F1
#
_entry.id   AF-A0A8T4M6T9-F1
#
_cell.length_a   1.000
_cell.length_b   1.000
_cell.length_c   1.000
_cell.angle_alpha   90.00
_cell.angle_beta   90.00
_cell.angle_gamma   90.00
#
_symmetry.space_group_name_H-M   'P 1'
#
loop_
_entity.id
_entity.type
_entity.pdbx_description
1 polymer ?
#
loop_
_entity_poly.entity_id
_entity_poly.type
_entity_poly.pdbx_seq_one_letter_code
_entity_poly.pdbx_strand_id
1 'polypeptide(L)'
;MADKKEKSNEEKTLETYQKISTIKNNFEENPYSDTPRDLLADYQKKNPLEYAAMTTQGLSKLISAEEKNALDSLKTTLTYDWIIQNKNLSEILPLLTTLPVLKDKDKYKKILGLVDLTQKGAQALQNPILTERFVKEYYGKKLEKAKEKKDIANAEKTYATLYAYLSSSNLAKQAVMGIIETERNNLEEELKKAGAKDKKK
;
A
#
# COMPACT_ATOMS: atom_id res chain seq x y z
N MET A 1 13.02 -22.86 -20.62
CA MET A 1 11.98 -23.25 -19.64
C MET A 1 12.00 -22.19 -18.55
N ALA A 2 10.89 -21.49 -18.35
CA ALA A 2 10.82 -20.48 -17.29
C ALA A 2 10.60 -21.19 -15.96
N ASP A 3 11.58 -21.09 -15.05
CA ASP A 3 11.40 -21.48 -13.66
C ASP A 3 10.18 -20.75 -13.11
N LYS A 4 9.11 -21.50 -12.81
CA LYS A 4 8.03 -20.99 -11.97
C LYS A 4 8.66 -20.72 -10.61
N LYS A 5 9.08 -19.47 -10.35
CA LYS A 5 9.44 -19.01 -9.01
C LYS A 5 8.27 -19.36 -8.09
N GLU A 6 8.51 -20.28 -7.18
CA GLU A 6 7.54 -20.62 -6.15
C GLU A 6 7.28 -19.38 -5.31
N LYS A 7 6.00 -18.99 -5.20
CA LYS A 7 5.61 -17.79 -4.46
C LYS A 7 5.97 -17.93 -2.98
N SER A 8 6.45 -16.84 -2.38
CA SER A 8 6.74 -16.82 -0.94
C SER A 8 5.47 -17.02 -0.12
N ASN A 9 5.61 -17.42 1.15
CA ASN A 9 4.46 -17.60 2.03
C ASN A 9 3.70 -16.28 2.25
N GLU A 10 4.43 -15.17 2.32
CA GLU A 10 3.90 -13.82 2.41
C GLU A 10 3.09 -13.43 1.17
N GLU A 11 3.57 -13.74 -0.04
CA GLU A 11 2.85 -13.51 -1.31
C GLU A 11 1.54 -14.31 -1.37
N LYS A 12 1.60 -15.59 -1.00
CA LYS A 12 0.40 -16.45 -0.95
C LYS A 12 -0.62 -15.93 0.06
N THR A 13 -0.17 -15.46 1.21
CA THR A 13 -1.05 -14.92 2.27
C THR A 13 -1.64 -13.57 1.89
N LEU A 14 -0.87 -12.71 1.21
CA LEU A 14 -1.36 -11.46 0.62
C LEU A 14 -2.48 -11.74 -0.39
N GLU A 15 -2.25 -12.66 -1.33
CA GLU A 15 -3.24 -13.00 -2.35
C GLU A 15 -4.54 -13.54 -1.76
N THR A 16 -4.45 -14.36 -0.71
CA THR A 16 -5.63 -14.83 0.04
C THR A 16 -6.42 -13.66 0.64
N TYR A 17 -5.75 -12.73 1.31
CA TYR A 17 -6.40 -11.54 1.88
C TYR A 17 -7.03 -10.65 0.80
N GLN A 18 -6.33 -10.41 -0.31
CA GLN A 18 -6.85 -9.61 -1.41
C GLN A 18 -8.12 -10.24 -2.01
N LYS A 19 -8.11 -11.55 -2.24
CA LYS A 19 -9.29 -12.27 -2.76
C LYS A 19 -10.51 -12.10 -1.87
N ILE A 20 -10.37 -12.30 -0.56
CA ILE A 20 -11.51 -12.15 0.37
C ILE A 20 -11.94 -10.69 0.54
N SER A 21 -11.01 -9.74 0.49
CA SER A 21 -11.35 -8.30 0.49
C SER A 21 -12.12 -7.89 -0.76
N THR A 22 -11.74 -8.41 -1.94
CA THR A 22 -12.51 -8.22 -3.18
C THR A 22 -13.92 -8.80 -3.06
N ILE A 23 -14.07 -10.00 -2.50
CA ILE A 23 -15.40 -10.61 -2.26
C ILE A 23 -16.26 -9.71 -1.36
N LYS A 24 -15.68 -9.19 -0.27
CA LYS A 24 -16.37 -8.28 0.64
C LYS A 24 -16.81 -7.01 -0.04
N ASN A 25 -15.93 -6.34 -0.79
CA ASN A 25 -16.28 -5.12 -1.50
C ASN A 25 -17.42 -5.35 -2.52
N ASN A 26 -17.36 -6.44 -3.29
CA ASN A 26 -18.45 -6.80 -4.20
C ASN A 26 -19.77 -7.07 -3.45
N PHE A 27 -19.69 -7.71 -2.28
CA PHE A 27 -20.86 -7.93 -1.44
C PHE A 27 -21.44 -6.63 -0.87
N GLU A 28 -20.59 -5.70 -0.42
CA GLU A 28 -21.04 -4.40 0.10
C GLU A 28 -21.66 -3.51 -0.98
N GLU A 29 -21.11 -3.54 -2.20
CA GLU A 29 -21.67 -2.84 -3.36
C GLU A 29 -22.99 -3.44 -3.83
N ASN A 30 -23.09 -4.77 -3.88
CA ASN A 30 -24.32 -5.45 -4.30
C ASN A 30 -24.58 -6.76 -3.53
N PRO A 31 -25.20 -6.69 -2.34
CA PRO A 31 -25.40 -7.84 -1.45
C PRO A 31 -26.30 -8.95 -2.02
N TYR A 32 -27.12 -8.61 -3.01
CA TYR A 32 -28.09 -9.51 -3.64
C TYR A 32 -27.59 -10.11 -4.96
N SER A 33 -26.40 -9.72 -5.42
CA SER A 33 -25.77 -10.33 -6.59
C SER A 33 -25.33 -11.77 -6.31
N ASP A 34 -25.29 -12.58 -7.36
CA ASP A 34 -24.67 -13.91 -7.33
C ASP A 34 -23.13 -13.84 -7.31
N THR A 35 -22.55 -12.74 -7.80
CA THR A 35 -21.09 -12.56 -7.93
C THR A 35 -20.33 -12.82 -6.62
N PRO A 36 -20.71 -12.25 -5.45
CA PRO A 36 -20.00 -12.54 -4.20
C PRO A 36 -20.09 -14.01 -3.77
N ARG A 37 -21.18 -14.71 -4.12
CA ARG A 37 -21.38 -16.14 -3.81
C ARG A 37 -20.47 -17.00 -4.67
N ASP A 38 -20.42 -16.73 -5.97
CA ASP A 38 -19.54 -17.44 -6.91
C ASP A 38 -18.07 -17.24 -6.55
N LEU A 39 -17.67 -16.00 -6.25
CA LEU A 39 -16.30 -15.69 -5.84
C LEU A 39 -15.94 -16.35 -4.50
N LEU A 40 -16.86 -16.39 -3.54
CA LEU A 40 -16.64 -17.08 -2.26
C LEU A 40 -16.55 -18.60 -2.44
N ALA A 41 -17.33 -19.16 -3.35
CA ALA A 41 -17.28 -20.58 -3.69
C ALA A 41 -15.95 -20.97 -4.34
N ASP A 42 -15.45 -20.18 -5.29
CA ASP A 42 -14.13 -20.37 -5.88
C ASP A 42 -13.01 -20.26 -4.82
N TYR A 43 -13.07 -19.21 -3.98
CA TYR A 43 -12.12 -19.01 -2.88
C TYR A 43 -12.06 -20.20 -1.92
N GLN A 44 -13.22 -20.74 -1.51
CA GLN A 44 -13.30 -21.90 -0.61
C GLN A 44 -13.20 -23.25 -1.32
N LYS A 45 -13.11 -23.27 -2.66
CA LYS A 45 -13.18 -24.49 -3.50
C LYS A 45 -14.42 -25.34 -3.21
N LYS A 46 -15.58 -24.69 -3.05
CA LYS A 46 -16.88 -25.32 -2.81
C LYS A 46 -17.81 -25.11 -4.02
N ASN A 47 -18.94 -25.82 -4.04
CA ASN A 47 -19.94 -25.63 -5.08
C ASN A 47 -20.71 -24.30 -4.84
N PRO A 48 -20.87 -23.42 -5.84
CA PRO A 48 -21.66 -22.18 -5.70
C PRO A 48 -23.08 -22.39 -5.16
N LEU A 49 -23.72 -23.52 -5.49
CA LEU A 49 -25.06 -23.86 -5.02
C LEU A 49 -25.13 -24.02 -3.49
N GLU A 50 -24.02 -24.32 -2.81
CA GLU A 50 -23.97 -24.38 -1.34
C GLU A 50 -24.24 -23.01 -0.69
N TYR A 51 -24.00 -21.92 -1.42
CA TYR A 51 -24.24 -20.55 -0.94
C TYR A 51 -25.54 -19.94 -1.45
N ALA A 52 -26.19 -20.56 -2.44
CA ALA A 52 -27.47 -20.10 -2.99
C ALA A 52 -28.58 -20.06 -1.92
N ALA A 53 -28.54 -21.00 -0.97
CA ALA A 53 -29.49 -21.08 0.14
C ALA A 53 -29.16 -20.15 1.33
N MET A 54 -27.98 -19.50 1.35
CA MET A 54 -27.61 -18.60 2.44
C MET A 54 -28.30 -17.24 2.30
N THR A 55 -28.89 -16.79 3.41
CA THR A 55 -29.41 -15.43 3.51
C THR A 55 -28.28 -14.40 3.38
N THR A 56 -28.60 -13.18 2.94
CA THR A 56 -27.65 -12.07 2.86
C THR A 56 -26.93 -11.84 4.19
N GLN A 57 -27.63 -11.97 5.32
CA GLN A 57 -27.02 -11.84 6.65
C GLN A 57 -26.08 -13.00 6.99
N GLY A 58 -26.43 -14.24 6.60
CA GLY A 58 -25.56 -15.41 6.75
C GLY A 58 -24.27 -15.28 5.93
N LEU A 59 -24.41 -14.82 4.68
CA LEU A 59 -23.28 -14.58 3.78
C LEU A 59 -22.36 -13.45 4.28
N SER A 60 -22.93 -12.34 4.76
CA SER A 60 -22.18 -11.23 5.37
C SER A 60 -21.32 -11.69 6.56
N LYS A 61 -21.89 -12.50 7.46
CA LYS A 61 -21.16 -13.06 8.61
C LYS A 61 -20.01 -13.96 8.18
N LEU A 62 -20.23 -14.81 7.19
CA LEU A 62 -19.21 -15.71 6.67
C LEU A 62 -18.06 -14.93 6.02
N ILE A 63 -18.37 -14.01 5.10
CA ILE A 63 -17.36 -13.16 4.44
C ILE A 63 -16.54 -12.38 5.47
N SER A 64 -17.19 -11.80 6.49
CA SER A 64 -16.50 -11.05 7.54
C SER A 64 -15.58 -11.94 8.40
N ALA A 65 -15.99 -13.18 8.67
CA ALA A 65 -15.17 -14.13 9.42
C ALA A 65 -13.95 -14.57 8.62
N GLU A 66 -14.12 -14.85 7.33
CA GLU A 66 -13.04 -15.20 6.41
C GLU A 66 -12.06 -14.03 6.23
N GLU A 67 -12.56 -12.80 6.07
CA GLU A 67 -11.71 -11.60 6.00
C GLU A 67 -10.88 -11.45 7.27
N LYS A 68 -11.50 -11.63 8.45
CA LYS A 68 -10.78 -11.58 9.72
C LYS A 68 -9.71 -12.67 9.82
N ASN A 69 -10.01 -13.90 9.44
CA ASN A 69 -9.05 -15.01 9.46
C ASN A 69 -7.88 -14.79 8.50
N ALA A 70 -8.16 -14.32 7.29
CA ALA A 70 -7.14 -13.97 6.31
C ALA A 70 -6.27 -12.80 6.81
N LEU A 71 -6.90 -11.80 7.43
CA LEU A 71 -6.20 -10.67 8.03
C LEU A 71 -5.30 -11.11 9.18
N ASP A 72 -5.77 -11.96 10.08
CA ASP A 72 -4.96 -12.44 11.21
C ASP A 72 -3.80 -13.34 10.76
N SER A 73 -4.02 -14.18 9.73
CA SER A 73 -2.95 -14.95 9.07
C SER A 73 -1.91 -14.03 8.43
N LEU A 74 -2.37 -12.96 7.81
CA LEU A 74 -1.52 -11.97 7.18
C LEU A 74 -0.68 -11.18 8.20
N LYS A 75 -1.27 -10.73 9.31
CA LYS A 75 -0.56 -10.08 10.42
C LYS A 75 0.56 -10.93 11.00
N THR A 76 0.38 -12.25 11.02
CA THR A 76 1.32 -13.20 11.61
C THR A 76 2.38 -13.68 10.61
N THR A 77 2.08 -13.60 9.31
CA THR A 77 2.97 -14.09 8.23
C THR A 77 3.81 -12.98 7.61
N LEU A 78 3.29 -11.77 7.47
CA LEU A 78 4.03 -10.67 6.83
C LEU A 78 5.23 -10.27 7.66
N THR A 79 6.41 -10.41 7.04
CA THR A 79 7.67 -9.96 7.61
C THR A 79 8.01 -8.56 7.12
N TYR A 80 8.75 -7.82 7.94
CA TYR A 80 9.24 -6.50 7.57
C TYR A 80 10.16 -6.53 6.35
N ASP A 81 11.04 -7.52 6.26
CA ASP A 81 11.95 -7.70 5.12
C ASP A 81 11.16 -7.85 3.82
N TRP A 82 10.08 -8.62 3.84
CA TRP A 82 9.21 -8.80 2.69
C TRP A 82 8.48 -7.51 2.31
N ILE A 83 7.96 -6.76 3.28
CA ILE A 83 7.29 -5.46 3.04
C ILE A 83 8.23 -4.45 2.37
N ILE A 84 9.48 -4.38 2.81
CA ILE A 84 10.51 -3.49 2.26
C ILE A 84 10.92 -3.93 0.85
N GLN A 85 11.07 -5.24 0.63
CA GLN A 85 11.48 -5.80 -0.67
C GLN A 85 10.34 -5.81 -1.70
N ASN A 86 9.09 -5.77 -1.25
CA ASN A 86 7.94 -5.84 -2.15
C ASN A 86 7.77 -4.50 -2.91
N LYS A 87 7.83 -4.62 -4.24
CA LYS A 87 7.80 -3.49 -5.16
C LYS A 87 6.41 -2.86 -5.31
N ASN A 88 5.36 -3.43 -4.74
CA ASN A 88 3.98 -2.99 -4.91
C ASN A 88 3.38 -2.46 -3.59
N LEU A 89 3.92 -1.33 -3.12
CA LEU A 89 3.55 -0.74 -1.82
C LEU A 89 2.06 -0.35 -1.70
N SER A 90 1.41 -0.04 -2.82
CA SER A 90 -0.04 0.22 -2.86
C SER A 90 -0.87 -0.96 -2.37
N GLU A 91 -0.37 -2.19 -2.51
CA GLU A 91 -1.07 -3.41 -2.07
C GLU A 91 -0.81 -3.74 -0.59
N ILE A 92 0.24 -3.17 0.00
CA ILE A 92 0.68 -3.43 1.37
C ILE A 92 0.14 -2.36 2.35
N LEU A 93 -0.36 -1.24 1.82
CA LEU A 93 -0.94 -0.12 2.55
C LEU A 93 -1.96 -0.52 3.63
N PRO A 94 -3.01 -1.29 3.29
CA PRO A 94 -4.05 -1.65 4.25
C PRO A 94 -3.51 -2.59 5.34
N LEU A 95 -2.37 -3.23 5.06
CA LEU A 95 -1.78 -4.32 5.84
C LEU A 95 -0.76 -3.81 6.85
N LEU A 96 -0.16 -2.65 6.60
CA LEU A 96 0.63 -1.96 7.61
C LEU A 96 -0.23 -1.55 8.81
N THR A 97 -1.53 -1.31 8.60
CA THR A 97 -2.49 -0.98 9.66
C THR A 97 -2.72 -2.07 10.68
N THR A 98 -2.31 -3.29 10.34
CA THR A 98 -2.66 -4.48 11.07
C THR A 98 -1.45 -5.09 11.79
N LEU A 99 -0.24 -4.57 11.56
CA LEU A 99 1.00 -5.04 12.18
C LEU A 99 1.02 -4.78 13.69
N PRO A 100 1.02 -5.83 14.54
CA PRO A 100 0.96 -5.69 16.00
C PRO A 100 2.17 -5.01 16.64
N VAL A 101 3.29 -4.95 15.91
CA VAL A 101 4.58 -4.44 16.41
C VAL A 101 4.65 -2.90 16.35
N LEU A 102 3.75 -2.24 15.62
CA LEU A 102 3.62 -0.77 15.60
C LEU A 102 2.76 -0.29 16.79
N LYS A 103 3.21 -0.55 18.02
CA LYS A 103 2.51 -0.11 19.26
C LYS A 103 2.48 1.41 19.44
N ASP A 104 3.41 2.11 18.80
CA ASP A 104 3.54 3.56 18.87
C ASP A 104 2.70 4.22 17.77
N LYS A 105 1.61 4.88 18.19
CA LYS A 105 0.62 5.52 17.32
C LYS A 105 1.22 6.63 16.45
N ASP A 106 2.25 7.32 16.93
CA ASP A 106 2.89 8.43 16.19
C ASP A 106 3.86 7.91 15.13
N LYS A 107 4.65 6.88 15.46
CA LYS A 107 5.48 6.16 14.46
C LYS A 107 4.62 5.53 13.37
N TYR A 108 3.51 4.94 13.78
CA TYR A 108 2.52 4.38 12.87
C TYR A 108 1.92 5.43 11.93
N LYS A 109 1.52 6.61 12.45
CA LYS A 109 1.01 7.72 11.63
C LYS A 109 2.04 8.21 10.60
N LYS A 110 3.32 8.23 10.96
CA LYS A 110 4.41 8.59 10.07
C LYS A 110 4.61 7.55 8.96
N ILE A 111 4.58 6.26 9.31
CA ILE A 111 4.64 5.15 8.34
C ILE A 111 3.48 5.25 7.34
N LEU A 112 2.24 5.45 7.81
CA LEU A 112 1.08 5.65 6.92
C LEU A 112 1.25 6.85 5.98
N GLY A 113 1.79 7.97 6.47
CA GLY A 113 2.02 9.16 5.66
C GLY A 113 3.04 8.95 4.54
N LEU A 114 4.13 8.23 4.81
CA LEU A 114 5.15 7.88 3.79
C LEU A 114 4.58 6.96 2.71
N VAL A 115 3.71 6.07 3.14
CA VAL A 115 3.09 5.05 2.32
C VAL A 115 2.00 5.65 1.42
N ASP A 116 1.08 6.48 1.95
CA ASP A 116 0.10 7.24 1.17
C ASP A 116 0.77 8.12 0.10
N LEU A 117 1.88 8.76 0.47
CA LEU A 117 2.63 9.60 -0.46
C LEU A 117 3.27 8.79 -1.60
N THR A 118 3.73 7.57 -1.31
CA THR A 118 4.24 6.64 -2.33
C THR A 118 3.13 6.20 -3.31
N GLN A 119 1.92 5.95 -2.81
CA GLN A 119 0.76 5.61 -3.65
C GLN A 119 0.35 6.78 -4.56
N LYS A 120 0.28 7.99 -4.01
CA LYS A 120 0.00 9.20 -4.79
C LYS A 120 1.04 9.41 -5.88
N GLY A 121 2.31 9.11 -5.61
CA GLY A 121 3.37 9.10 -6.62
C GLY A 121 3.13 8.06 -7.71
N ALA A 122 2.80 6.83 -7.35
CA ALA A 122 2.53 5.76 -8.31
C ALA A 122 1.32 6.06 -9.21
N GLN A 123 0.24 6.62 -8.63
CA GLN A 123 -0.93 7.10 -9.39
C GLN A 123 -0.57 8.28 -10.29
N ALA A 124 0.26 9.21 -9.79
CA ALA A 124 0.72 10.35 -10.56
C ALA A 124 1.49 9.92 -11.82
N LEU A 125 2.26 8.81 -11.78
CA LEU A 125 2.95 8.27 -12.96
C LEU A 125 1.99 7.81 -14.08
N GLN A 126 0.74 7.46 -13.75
CA GLN A 126 -0.25 7.02 -14.73
C GLN A 126 -0.91 8.19 -15.49
N ASN A 127 -0.77 9.43 -15.01
CA ASN A 127 -1.37 10.60 -15.63
C ASN A 127 -0.41 11.80 -15.62
N PRO A 128 0.03 12.32 -16.78
CA PRO A 128 0.98 13.44 -16.87
C PRO A 128 0.60 14.69 -16.07
N ILE A 129 -0.69 15.03 -16.01
CA ILE A 129 -1.19 16.20 -15.27
C ILE A 129 -1.02 15.97 -13.76
N LEU A 130 -1.31 14.75 -13.30
CA LEU A 130 -1.09 14.37 -11.91
C LEU A 130 0.40 14.26 -11.58
N THR A 131 1.25 13.85 -12.54
CA THR A 131 2.71 13.79 -12.39
C THR A 131 3.27 15.15 -11.98
N GLU A 132 3.01 16.20 -12.77
CA GLU A 132 3.53 17.54 -12.47
C GLU A 132 2.97 18.09 -11.16
N ARG A 133 1.66 17.94 -10.94
CA ARG A 133 1.00 18.41 -9.72
C ARG A 133 1.59 17.76 -8.48
N PHE A 134 1.81 16.44 -8.50
CA PHE A 134 2.39 15.70 -7.39
C PHE A 134 3.79 16.22 -7.04
N VAL A 135 4.65 16.41 -8.04
CA VAL A 135 6.01 16.91 -7.78
C VAL A 135 5.99 18.33 -7.21
N LYS A 136 5.10 19.19 -7.73
CA LYS A 136 4.91 20.56 -7.21
C LYS A 136 4.39 20.55 -5.78
N GLU A 137 3.42 19.70 -5.44
CA GLU A 137 2.90 19.59 -4.08
C GLU A 137 3.96 19.03 -3.10
N TYR A 138 4.75 18.05 -3.53
CA TYR A 138 5.79 17.43 -2.72
C TYR A 138 6.88 18.44 -2.33
N TYR A 139 7.48 19.11 -3.31
CA TYR A 139 8.54 20.08 -3.05
C TYR A 139 8.03 21.36 -2.40
N GLY A 140 6.79 21.76 -2.67
CA GLY A 140 6.14 22.91 -2.03
C GLY A 140 6.05 22.72 -0.51
N LYS A 141 5.61 21.55 -0.06
CA LYS A 141 5.57 21.20 1.37
C LYS A 141 6.95 21.14 2.02
N LYS A 142 7.97 20.66 1.29
CA LYS A 142 9.36 20.63 1.81
C LYS A 142 9.91 22.05 1.96
N LEU A 143 9.61 22.93 1.02
CA LEU A 143 9.97 24.34 1.07
C LEU A 143 9.29 25.06 2.25
N GLU A 144 7.99 24.84 2.46
CA GLU A 144 7.26 25.39 3.62
C GLU A 144 7.89 24.96 4.95
N LYS A 145 8.23 23.67 5.10
CA LYS A 145 8.93 23.16 6.29
C LYS A 145 10.32 23.76 6.47
N ALA A 146 11.05 24.03 5.38
CA ALA A 146 12.34 24.70 5.46
C ALA A 146 12.20 26.17 5.90
N LYS A 147 11.13 26.85 5.46
CA LYS A 147 10.77 28.20 5.89
C LYS A 147 10.47 28.26 7.39
N GLU A 148 9.71 27.30 7.91
CA GLU A 148 9.47 27.17 9.35
C GLU A 148 10.77 27.00 10.16
N LYS A 149 11.77 26.34 9.58
CA LYS A 149 13.09 26.10 10.21
C LYS A 149 14.12 27.22 9.98
N LYS A 150 13.75 28.32 9.30
CA LYS A 150 14.64 29.43 8.93
C LYS A 150 15.83 29.04 8.03
N ASP A 151 15.76 27.91 7.31
CA ASP A 151 16.77 27.47 6.34
C ASP A 151 16.34 27.79 4.90
N ILE A 152 16.02 29.07 4.66
CA ILE A 152 15.27 29.51 3.47
C ILE A 152 16.17 29.59 2.24
N ALA A 153 17.37 30.15 2.39
CA ALA A 153 18.24 30.46 1.26
C ALA A 153 18.73 29.19 0.53
N ASN A 154 18.98 28.12 1.27
CA ASN A 154 19.43 26.86 0.69
C ASN A 154 18.25 26.07 0.09
N ALA A 155 17.11 26.05 0.79
CA ALA A 155 15.91 25.36 0.32
C ALA A 155 15.31 26.01 -0.93
N GLU A 156 15.22 27.34 -1.00
CA GLU A 156 14.69 28.03 -2.19
C GLU A 156 15.57 27.79 -3.41
N LYS A 157 16.89 27.80 -3.25
CA LYS A 157 17.81 27.49 -4.34
C LYS A 157 17.67 26.03 -4.81
N THR A 158 17.63 25.07 -3.89
CA THR A 158 17.50 23.64 -4.24
C THR A 158 16.14 23.34 -4.87
N TYR A 159 15.04 23.84 -4.31
CA TYR A 159 13.71 23.56 -4.82
C TYR A 159 13.37 24.37 -6.07
N ALA A 160 13.76 25.64 -6.20
CA ALA A 160 13.57 26.40 -7.44
C ALA A 160 14.30 25.76 -8.63
N THR A 161 15.52 25.25 -8.42
CA THR A 161 16.23 24.47 -9.44
C THR A 161 15.43 23.23 -9.83
N LEU A 162 14.93 22.47 -8.85
CA LEU A 162 14.11 21.29 -9.12
C LEU A 162 12.81 21.66 -9.85
N TYR A 163 12.08 22.71 -9.45
CA TYR A 163 10.88 23.21 -10.13
C TYR A 163 11.14 23.62 -11.59
N ALA A 164 12.27 24.28 -11.89
CA ALA A 164 12.60 24.74 -13.24
C ALA A 164 12.95 23.59 -14.19
N TYR A 165 13.60 22.53 -13.68
CA TYR A 165 13.95 21.32 -14.44
C TYR A 165 12.72 20.45 -14.79
N LEU A 166 11.56 20.67 -14.16
CA LEU A 166 10.36 19.81 -14.30
C LEU A 166 9.38 20.26 -15.38
N SER A 167 9.75 21.24 -16.21
CA SER A 167 8.93 21.78 -17.30
C SER A 167 8.73 20.82 -18.49
N SER A 168 9.27 19.59 -18.41
CA SER A 168 9.00 18.52 -19.38
C SER A 168 8.48 17.25 -18.69
N SER A 169 7.51 16.57 -19.33
CA SER A 169 6.81 15.42 -18.74
C SER A 169 7.72 14.22 -18.40
N ASN A 170 8.82 14.03 -19.14
CA ASN A 170 9.79 12.97 -18.86
C ASN A 170 10.61 13.24 -17.60
N LEU A 171 11.03 14.49 -17.37
CA LEU A 171 11.75 14.88 -16.16
C LEU A 171 10.82 14.85 -14.94
N ALA A 172 9.54 15.21 -15.12
CA ALA A 172 8.53 15.06 -14.08
C ALA A 172 8.37 13.59 -13.65
N LYS A 173 8.29 12.64 -14.60
CA LYS A 173 8.22 11.21 -14.28
C LYS A 173 9.45 10.70 -13.53
N GLN A 174 10.66 11.07 -13.98
CA GLN A 174 11.90 10.72 -13.29
C GLN A 174 11.94 11.27 -11.85
N ALA A 175 11.47 12.50 -11.64
CA ALA A 175 11.38 13.09 -10.32
C ALA A 175 10.36 12.38 -9.43
N VAL A 176 9.18 11.98 -9.96
CA VAL A 176 8.23 11.17 -9.20
C VAL A 176 8.86 9.83 -8.79
N MET A 177 9.61 9.17 -9.68
CA MET A 177 10.32 7.94 -9.35
C MET A 177 11.36 8.15 -8.24
N GLY A 178 12.17 9.22 -8.31
CA GLY A 178 13.15 9.56 -7.26
C GLY A 178 12.50 9.92 -5.92
N ILE A 179 11.33 10.58 -5.93
CA ILE A 179 10.55 10.85 -4.72
C ILE A 179 10.06 9.53 -4.11
N ILE A 180 9.47 8.65 -4.91
CA ILE A 180 9.02 7.32 -4.45
C ILE A 180 10.18 6.55 -3.82
N GLU A 181 11.34 6.53 -4.46
CA GLU A 181 12.53 5.84 -3.97
C GLU A 181 13.05 6.44 -2.66
N THR A 182 13.11 7.77 -2.55
CA THR A 182 13.50 8.44 -1.31
C THR A 182 12.55 8.11 -0.16
N GLU A 183 11.25 8.13 -0.42
CA GLU A 183 10.24 7.90 0.61
C GLU A 183 10.11 6.42 0.96
N ARG A 184 10.48 5.52 0.05
CA ARG A 184 10.75 4.10 0.34
C ARG A 184 11.88 3.91 1.34
N ASN A 185 12.99 4.60 1.15
CA ASN A 185 14.10 4.52 2.09
C ASN A 185 13.72 5.07 3.46
N ASN A 186 12.98 6.20 3.50
CA ASN A 186 12.43 6.73 4.75
C ASN A 186 11.48 5.74 5.43
N LEU A 187 10.63 5.06 4.66
CA LEU A 187 9.73 4.03 5.18
C LEU A 187 10.51 2.87 5.79
N GLU A 188 11.54 2.37 5.10
CA GLU A 188 12.44 1.35 5.62
C GLU A 188 13.08 1.78 6.95
N GLU A 189 13.62 3.00 7.01
CA GLU A 189 14.22 3.53 8.25
C GLU A 189 13.21 3.63 9.40
N GLU A 190 11.99 4.11 9.14
CA GLU A 190 10.97 4.23 10.17
C GLU A 190 10.45 2.88 10.63
N LEU A 191 10.35 1.88 9.73
CA LEU A 191 10.04 0.50 10.10
C LEU A 191 11.15 -0.09 11.00
N LYS A 192 12.43 0.14 10.68
CA LYS A 192 13.57 -0.25 11.54
C LYS A 192 13.48 0.40 12.93
N LYS A 193 13.24 1.71 13.01
CA LYS A 193 13.05 2.44 14.29
C LYS A 193 11.82 1.98 15.08
N ALA A 194 10.84 1.38 14.41
CA ALA A 194 9.66 0.81 15.04
C ALA A 194 9.86 -0.64 15.52
N GLY A 195 11.08 -1.19 15.40
CA GLY A 195 11.42 -2.52 15.90
C GLY A 195 11.37 -3.62 14.85
N ALA A 196 11.28 -3.29 13.56
CA ALA A 196 11.58 -4.24 12.50
C ALA A 196 13.01 -4.76 12.69
N LYS A 197 13.16 -6.06 12.90
CA LYS A 197 14.48 -6.67 13.02
C LYS A 197 15.17 -6.60 11.67
N ASP A 198 16.31 -5.89 11.62
CA ASP A 198 17.21 -5.87 10.47
C ASP A 198 17.75 -7.30 10.32
N LYS A 199 17.23 -8.11 9.38
CA LYS A 199 17.94 -9.32 8.96
C LYS A 199 19.04 -8.94 7.99
N LYS A 200 20.04 -8.23 8.51
CA LYS A 200 21.41 -8.35 8.00
C LYS A 200 22.16 -9.29 8.92
N LYS A 201 22.01 -10.59 8.65
CA LYS A 201 23.07 -11.62 8.73
C LYS A 201 22.58 -12.92 8.14
#